data_AF-A0A5D2SHL3-F1
#
_entry.id   AF-A0A5D2SHL3-F1
#
_cell.length_a   1.000
_cell.length_b   1.000
_cell.length_c   1.000
_cell.angle_alpha   90.00
_cell.angle_beta   90.00
_cell.angle_gamma   90.00
#
_symmetry.space_group_name_H-M   'P 1'
#
loop_
_entity.id
_entity.type
_entity.pdbx_description
1 polymer ?
#
loop_
_entity_poly.entity_id
_entity_poly.type
_entity_poly.pdbx_seq_one_letter_code
_entity_poly.pdbx_strand_id
1 'polypeptide(L)'
;TRLLRANLLQPLKDIETINTRLDCLDELMSNEQLFFGLSQVLRKFPKETDRVLCHFCFKPKKITNEVLGVDDAKKSQMLISSIILLKTALDALPLLSKVLKDAQCFILANVYKSVCENEKYADIRKRIGEVIDEDVLHARVPFIARTQQCFAVKAGIDGLLDIARRSFCDTSEAIHNLANKYREEYKLPNLKLPFNNRRGFYFSIPRKDIQGKLPSKFIQVVKQGNNVHCSTLELASVSIV
;
A
#
# COMPACT_ATOMS: atom_id res chain seq x y z
N THR A 1 16.32 -6.95 -1.25
CA THR A 1 17.31 -6.90 -0.15
C THR A 1 17.40 -8.19 0.66
N ARG A 2 16.30 -8.86 1.02
CA ARG A 2 16.32 -10.13 1.79
C ARG A 2 17.17 -11.23 1.12
N LEU A 3 16.95 -11.47 -0.18
CA LEU A 3 17.68 -12.49 -0.94
C LEU A 3 19.19 -12.20 -1.02
N LEU A 4 19.58 -10.94 -1.26
CA LEU A 4 20.99 -10.54 -1.28
C LEU A 4 21.70 -10.83 0.05
N ARG A 5 21.07 -10.46 1.18
CA ARG A 5 21.62 -10.75 2.51
C ARG A 5 21.78 -12.26 2.77
N ALA A 6 20.80 -13.05 2.35
CA ALA A 6 20.88 -14.51 2.46
C ALA A 6 22.08 -15.08 1.68
N ASN A 7 22.28 -14.64 0.43
CA ASN A 7 23.43 -15.08 -0.39
C ASN A 7 24.79 -14.68 0.21
N LEU A 8 24.88 -13.54 0.90
CA LEU A 8 26.13 -13.12 1.58
C LEU A 8 26.42 -13.95 2.83
N LEU A 9 25.37 -14.30 3.59
CA LEU A 9 25.50 -15.11 4.81
C LEU A 9 25.71 -16.60 4.51
N GLN A 10 25.26 -17.05 3.34
CA GLN A 10 25.33 -18.45 2.92
C GLN A 10 25.83 -18.53 1.46
N PRO A 11 27.15 -18.38 1.24
CA PRO A 11 27.73 -18.51 -0.09
C PRO A 11 27.49 -19.89 -0.70
N LEU A 12 27.34 -19.93 -2.02
CA LEU A 12 27.16 -21.16 -2.76
C LEU A 12 28.51 -21.89 -2.92
N LYS A 13 28.43 -23.22 -3.07
CA LYS A 13 29.57 -24.08 -3.45
C LYS A 13 29.45 -24.63 -4.86
N ASP A 14 28.26 -24.53 -5.46
CA ASP A 14 27.99 -25.04 -6.79
C ASP A 14 28.56 -24.09 -7.86
N ILE A 15 29.53 -24.58 -8.62
CA ILE A 15 30.30 -23.80 -9.59
C ILE A 15 29.42 -23.35 -10.75
N GLU A 16 28.53 -24.22 -11.23
CA GLU A 16 27.65 -23.93 -12.37
C GLU A 16 26.69 -22.77 -12.05
N THR A 17 26.04 -22.81 -10.88
CA THR A 17 25.19 -21.71 -10.42
C THR A 17 25.97 -20.41 -10.23
N ILE A 18 27.22 -20.48 -9.72
CA ILE A 18 28.07 -19.30 -9.57
C ILE A 18 28.38 -18.68 -10.93
N ASN A 19 28.82 -19.49 -11.89
CA ASN A 19 29.15 -19.01 -13.25
C ASN A 19 27.92 -18.40 -13.93
N THR A 20 26.75 -19.05 -13.83
CA THR A 20 25.51 -18.52 -14.41
C THR A 20 25.14 -17.14 -13.82
N ARG A 21 25.42 -16.92 -12.52
CA ARG A 21 25.24 -15.59 -11.89
C ARG A 21 26.26 -14.58 -12.37
N LEU A 22 27.51 -14.98 -12.60
CA LEU A 22 28.56 -14.13 -13.14
C LEU A 22 28.24 -13.72 -14.59
N ASP A 23 27.80 -14.65 -15.44
CA ASP A 23 27.39 -14.36 -16.82
C ASP A 23 26.26 -13.30 -16.86
N CYS A 24 25.30 -13.41 -15.93
CA CYS A 24 24.24 -12.41 -15.79
C CYS A 24 24.76 -11.03 -15.36
N LEU A 25 25.80 -10.98 -14.52
CA LEU A 25 26.42 -9.72 -14.12
C LEU A 25 27.20 -9.11 -15.28
N ASP A 26 27.95 -9.92 -16.03
CA ASP A 26 28.73 -9.46 -17.18
C ASP A 26 27.82 -8.84 -18.26
N GLU A 27 26.67 -9.46 -18.54
CA GLU A 27 25.68 -8.88 -19.45
C GLU A 27 25.14 -7.54 -18.93
N LEU A 28 24.77 -7.45 -17.65
CA LEU A 28 24.25 -6.22 -17.06
C LEU A 28 25.30 -5.10 -17.02
N MET A 29 26.58 -5.43 -16.85
CA MET A 29 27.67 -4.45 -16.90
C MET A 29 27.99 -4.00 -18.33
N SER A 30 27.82 -4.89 -19.31
CA SER A 30 28.11 -4.60 -20.72
C SER A 30 26.96 -3.91 -21.45
N ASN A 31 25.73 -4.04 -20.94
CA ASN A 31 24.52 -3.48 -21.54
C ASN A 31 23.84 -2.48 -20.59
N GLU A 32 24.26 -1.22 -20.67
CA GLU A 32 23.71 -0.14 -19.84
C GLU A 32 22.19 0.04 -20.02
N GLN A 33 21.69 -0.11 -21.24
CA GLN A 33 20.25 0.03 -21.53
C GLN A 33 19.43 -1.03 -20.79
N LEU A 34 19.89 -2.29 -20.80
CA LEU A 34 19.28 -3.37 -20.04
C LEU A 34 19.36 -3.10 -18.53
N PHE A 35 20.52 -2.71 -18.02
CA PHE A 35 20.72 -2.42 -16.60
C PHE A 35 19.82 -1.29 -16.09
N PHE A 36 19.81 -0.14 -16.77
CA PHE A 36 18.98 0.99 -16.38
C PHE A 36 17.49 0.71 -16.60
N GLY A 37 17.12 0.06 -17.71
CA GLY A 37 15.75 -0.36 -17.98
C GLY A 37 15.21 -1.28 -16.88
N LEU A 38 15.97 -2.32 -16.52
CA LEU A 38 15.59 -3.27 -15.49
C LEU A 38 15.52 -2.60 -14.11
N SER A 39 16.50 -1.75 -13.80
CA SER A 39 16.52 -0.97 -12.55
C SER A 39 15.30 -0.07 -12.39
N GLN A 40 14.84 0.58 -13.47
CA GLN A 40 13.64 1.41 -13.45
C GLN A 40 12.36 0.58 -13.31
N VAL A 41 12.24 -0.51 -14.06
CA VAL A 41 11.06 -1.36 -14.03
C VAL A 41 10.90 -2.07 -12.68
N LEU A 42 11.97 -2.64 -12.13
CA LEU A 42 11.94 -3.33 -10.83
C LEU A 42 11.54 -2.40 -9.67
N ARG A 43 11.76 -1.08 -9.78
CA ARG A 43 11.28 -0.10 -8.78
C ARG A 43 9.75 0.05 -8.78
N LYS A 44 9.09 -0.26 -9.89
CA LYS A 44 7.62 -0.22 -10.01
C LYS A 44 6.96 -1.44 -9.36
N PHE A 45 7.69 -2.55 -9.22
CA PHE A 45 7.18 -3.72 -8.53
C PHE A 45 7.01 -3.45 -7.03
N PRO A 46 5.91 -3.92 -6.42
CA PRO A 46 5.73 -3.81 -4.99
C PRO A 46 6.82 -4.56 -4.22
N LYS A 47 7.33 -3.95 -3.15
CA LYS A 47 8.39 -4.57 -2.32
C LYS A 47 7.91 -5.77 -1.49
N GLU A 48 6.60 -5.92 -1.33
CA GLU A 48 5.96 -6.86 -0.40
C GLU A 48 5.16 -7.96 -1.13
N THR A 49 5.41 -8.15 -2.43
CA THR A 49 4.68 -9.12 -3.27
C THR A 49 4.70 -10.52 -2.67
N ASP A 50 5.86 -11.03 -2.22
CA ASP A 50 5.98 -12.37 -1.62
C ASP A 50 5.02 -12.58 -0.43
N ARG A 51 4.89 -11.58 0.44
CA ARG A 51 4.03 -11.66 1.62
C ARG A 51 2.55 -11.67 1.23
N VAL A 52 2.20 -10.92 0.20
CA VAL A 52 0.82 -10.76 -0.25
C VAL A 52 0.33 -11.97 -1.03
N LEU A 53 1.20 -12.62 -1.82
CA LEU A 53 0.86 -13.87 -2.51
C LEU A 53 0.41 -14.97 -1.54
N CYS A 54 0.97 -14.99 -0.32
CA CYS A 54 0.52 -15.90 0.73
C CYS A 54 -0.98 -15.75 1.07
N HIS A 55 -1.55 -14.55 0.98
CA HIS A 55 -2.97 -14.34 1.28
C HIS A 55 -3.90 -15.03 0.26
N PHE A 56 -3.42 -15.27 -0.97
CA PHE A 56 -4.17 -15.96 -2.01
C PHE A 56 -3.93 -17.47 -1.99
N CYS A 57 -2.72 -17.90 -1.66
CA CYS A 57 -2.33 -19.31 -1.71
C CYS A 57 -2.75 -20.11 -0.46
N PHE A 58 -2.79 -19.47 0.72
CA PHE A 58 -3.11 -20.16 1.96
C PHE A 58 -4.57 -19.93 2.35
N LYS A 59 -5.36 -21.01 2.41
CA LYS A 59 -6.66 -20.97 3.10
C LYS A 59 -6.39 -20.88 4.60
N PRO A 60 -6.82 -19.82 5.30
CA PRO A 60 -6.73 -19.78 6.75
C PRO A 60 -7.53 -20.96 7.32
N LYS A 61 -6.93 -21.73 8.24
CA LYS A 61 -7.65 -22.75 8.99
C LYS A 61 -8.85 -22.08 9.68
N LYS A 62 -10.06 -22.62 9.50
CA LYS A 62 -11.24 -22.20 10.27
C LYS A 62 -10.94 -22.49 11.74
N ILE A 63 -10.47 -21.49 12.47
CA ILE A 63 -10.52 -21.52 13.92
C ILE A 63 -11.99 -21.27 14.25
N THR A 64 -12.66 -22.30 14.73
CA THR A 64 -14.02 -22.24 15.30
C THR A 64 -14.05 -21.18 16.39
N ASN A 65 -14.46 -19.96 16.04
CA ASN A 65 -14.90 -18.94 16.99
C ASN A 65 -15.95 -18.09 16.27
N GLU A 66 -17.20 -18.30 16.68
CA GLU A 66 -18.43 -17.69 16.19
C GLU A 66 -18.53 -16.22 16.60
N VAL A 67 -17.65 -15.35 16.08
CA VAL A 67 -17.77 -13.89 16.26
C VAL A 67 -17.81 -13.23 14.87
N LEU A 68 -18.98 -13.33 14.24
CA LEU A 68 -19.26 -13.14 12.81
C LEU A 68 -19.49 -11.69 12.37
N GLY A 69 -18.53 -10.77 12.54
CA GLY A 69 -18.65 -9.46 11.89
C GLY A 69 -17.39 -8.60 11.80
N VAL A 70 -16.70 -8.39 12.92
CA VAL A 70 -15.52 -7.51 12.97
C VAL A 70 -14.30 -8.13 12.28
N ASP A 71 -14.19 -9.46 12.32
CA ASP A 71 -13.11 -10.20 11.66
C ASP A 71 -13.25 -10.22 10.13
N ASP A 72 -14.48 -10.17 9.61
CA ASP A 72 -14.71 -10.26 8.17
C ASP A 72 -14.45 -8.94 7.45
N ALA A 73 -14.71 -7.79 8.09
CA ALA A 73 -14.33 -6.49 7.56
C ALA A 73 -12.79 -6.34 7.45
N LYS A 74 -12.04 -6.75 8.48
CA LYS A 74 -10.56 -6.72 8.46
C LYS A 74 -9.98 -7.67 7.42
N LYS A 75 -10.53 -8.88 7.28
CA LYS A 75 -10.13 -9.82 6.23
C LYS A 75 -10.40 -9.26 4.84
N SER A 76 -11.60 -8.69 4.63
CA SER A 76 -11.98 -8.08 3.35
C SER A 76 -11.04 -6.93 3.00
N GLN A 77 -10.74 -6.06 3.97
CA GLN A 77 -9.77 -4.98 3.79
C GLN A 77 -8.38 -5.51 3.40
N MET A 78 -7.90 -6.56 4.07
CA MET A 78 -6.61 -7.20 3.74
C MET A 78 -6.62 -7.77 2.31
N LEU A 79 -7.70 -8.43 1.89
CA LEU A 79 -7.84 -9.00 0.55
C LEU A 79 -7.88 -7.91 -0.52
N ILE A 80 -8.65 -6.84 -0.31
CA ILE A 80 -8.66 -5.68 -1.22
C ILE A 80 -7.26 -5.08 -1.35
N SER A 81 -6.58 -4.85 -0.22
CA SER A 81 -5.19 -4.37 -0.23
C SER A 81 -4.25 -5.29 -1.01
N SER A 82 -4.46 -6.61 -0.89
CA SER A 82 -3.69 -7.63 -1.59
C SER A 82 -3.93 -7.63 -3.09
N ILE A 83 -5.19 -7.46 -3.50
CA ILE A 83 -5.59 -7.36 -4.91
C ILE A 83 -5.02 -6.11 -5.55
N ILE A 84 -5.06 -4.97 -4.87
CA ILE A 84 -4.44 -3.72 -5.35
C ILE A 84 -2.93 -3.91 -5.56
N LEU A 85 -2.26 -4.59 -4.63
CA LEU A 85 -0.83 -4.87 -4.78
C LEU A 85 -0.53 -5.79 -5.98
N LEU A 86 -1.35 -6.83 -6.14
CA LEU A 86 -1.25 -7.76 -7.27
C LEU A 86 -1.48 -7.04 -8.59
N LYS A 87 -2.49 -6.16 -8.68
CA LYS A 87 -2.75 -5.28 -9.83
C LYS A 87 -1.49 -4.49 -10.18
N THR A 88 -0.88 -3.79 -9.22
CA THR A 88 0.35 -3.02 -9.45
C THR A 88 1.49 -3.87 -10.00
N ALA A 89 1.67 -5.10 -9.50
CA ALA A 89 2.70 -6.01 -10.01
C ALA A 89 2.40 -6.45 -11.45
N LEU A 90 1.14 -6.81 -11.74
CA LEU A 90 0.69 -7.23 -13.06
C LEU A 90 0.77 -6.10 -14.10
N ASP A 91 0.46 -4.86 -13.71
CA ASP A 91 0.58 -3.67 -14.57
C ASP A 91 2.05 -3.37 -14.93
N ALA A 92 3.02 -3.82 -14.14
CA ALA A 92 4.45 -3.66 -14.41
C ALA A 92 5.03 -4.76 -15.31
N LEU A 93 4.38 -5.93 -15.43
CA LEU A 93 4.87 -7.06 -16.23
C LEU A 93 5.11 -6.74 -17.72
N PRO A 94 4.22 -6.00 -18.43
CA PRO A 94 4.48 -5.64 -19.82
C PRO A 94 5.76 -4.81 -20.01
N LEU A 95 6.11 -3.98 -19.03
CA LEU A 95 7.36 -3.21 -19.06
C LEU A 95 8.57 -4.12 -18.83
N LEU A 96 8.44 -5.09 -17.92
CA LEU A 96 9.48 -6.09 -17.68
C LEU A 96 9.74 -6.94 -18.92
N SER A 97 8.67 -7.40 -19.59
CA SER A 97 8.75 -8.14 -20.85
C SER A 97 9.53 -7.36 -21.92
N LYS A 98 9.23 -6.08 -22.10
CA LYS A 98 9.94 -5.21 -23.07
C LYS A 98 11.44 -5.10 -22.78
N VAL A 99 11.82 -4.97 -21.51
CA VAL A 99 13.23 -4.81 -21.10
C VAL A 99 14.00 -6.13 -21.24
N LEU A 100 13.36 -7.26 -20.93
CA LEU A 100 14.03 -8.57 -20.92
C LEU A 100 14.02 -9.29 -22.27
N LYS A 101 13.29 -8.78 -23.27
CA LYS A 101 13.08 -9.45 -24.57
C LYS A 101 14.40 -9.88 -25.25
N ASP A 102 15.42 -9.02 -25.16
CA ASP A 102 16.70 -9.22 -25.84
C ASP A 102 17.81 -9.69 -24.88
N ALA A 103 17.46 -10.08 -23.65
CA ALA A 103 18.44 -10.57 -22.68
C ALA A 103 18.96 -11.96 -23.10
N GLN A 104 20.28 -12.12 -23.04
CA GLN A 104 20.99 -13.28 -23.55
C GLN A 104 21.43 -14.25 -22.44
N CYS A 105 21.73 -13.74 -21.24
CA CYS A 105 22.13 -14.61 -20.15
C CYS A 105 20.98 -15.53 -19.73
N PHE A 106 21.33 -16.74 -19.34
CA PHE A 106 20.37 -17.79 -19.02
C PHE A 106 19.35 -17.36 -17.96
N ILE A 107 19.78 -16.64 -16.91
CA ILE A 107 18.90 -16.22 -15.81
C ILE A 107 17.80 -15.28 -16.31
N LEU A 108 18.17 -14.22 -17.04
CA LEU A 108 17.22 -13.21 -17.49
C LEU A 108 16.32 -13.77 -18.60
N ALA A 109 16.87 -14.54 -19.53
CA ALA A 109 16.10 -15.24 -20.56
C ALA A 109 15.08 -16.21 -19.95
N ASN A 110 15.46 -16.94 -18.89
CA ASN A 110 14.55 -17.84 -18.20
C ASN A 110 13.43 -17.08 -17.46
N VAL A 111 13.74 -15.91 -16.86
CA VAL A 111 12.71 -15.05 -16.26
C VAL A 111 11.74 -14.54 -17.34
N TYR A 112 12.25 -14.15 -18.50
CA TYR A 112 11.39 -13.75 -19.62
C TYR A 112 10.43 -14.88 -20.02
N LYS A 113 10.94 -16.08 -20.28
CA LYS A 113 10.12 -17.24 -20.69
C LYS A 113 9.12 -17.68 -19.62
N SER A 114 9.56 -17.80 -18.37
CA SER A 114 8.72 -18.35 -17.29
C SER A 114 7.72 -17.34 -16.72
N VAL A 115 8.03 -16.04 -16.76
CA VAL A 115 7.21 -14.99 -16.15
C VAL A 115 6.55 -14.12 -17.21
N CYS A 116 7.30 -13.58 -18.17
CA CYS A 116 6.78 -12.58 -19.11
C CYS A 116 5.90 -13.19 -20.20
N GLU A 117 6.20 -14.42 -20.64
CA GLU A 117 5.39 -15.15 -21.65
C GLU A 117 4.23 -15.94 -21.03
N ASN A 118 4.01 -15.86 -19.72
CA ASN A 118 2.94 -16.58 -19.06
C ASN A 118 1.60 -15.84 -19.22
N GLU A 119 0.78 -16.32 -20.16
CA GLU A 119 -0.54 -15.76 -20.50
C GLU A 119 -1.50 -15.66 -19.31
N LYS A 120 -1.35 -16.53 -18.30
CA LYS A 120 -2.23 -16.52 -17.10
C LYS A 120 -2.15 -15.19 -16.36
N TYR A 121 -1.02 -14.48 -16.41
CA TYR A 121 -0.92 -13.16 -15.79
C TYR A 121 -1.76 -12.11 -16.51
N ALA A 122 -1.89 -12.22 -17.84
CA ALA A 122 -2.79 -11.36 -18.61
C ALA A 122 -4.26 -11.65 -18.26
N ASP A 123 -4.63 -12.92 -18.10
CA ASP A 123 -5.98 -13.32 -17.69
C ASP A 123 -6.33 -12.80 -16.29
N ILE A 124 -5.41 -12.94 -15.32
CA ILE A 124 -5.61 -12.42 -13.97
C ILE A 124 -5.74 -10.90 -14.01
N ARG A 125 -4.89 -10.21 -14.78
CA ARG A 125 -4.94 -8.75 -14.95
C ARG A 125 -6.28 -8.31 -15.52
N LYS A 126 -6.77 -9.00 -16.56
CA LYS A 126 -8.08 -8.73 -17.17
C LYS A 126 -9.20 -8.90 -16.15
N ARG A 127 -9.22 -10.00 -15.40
CA ARG A 127 -10.26 -10.28 -14.42
C ARG A 127 -10.25 -9.32 -13.24
N ILE A 128 -9.08 -8.85 -12.80
CA ILE A 128 -8.98 -7.75 -11.85
C ILE A 128 -9.59 -6.49 -12.44
N GLY A 129 -9.25 -6.14 -13.69
CA GLY A 129 -9.74 -4.94 -14.39
C GLY A 129 -11.25 -4.95 -14.67
N GLU A 130 -11.94 -6.08 -14.61
CA GLU A 130 -13.41 -6.13 -14.71
C GLU A 130 -14.10 -5.51 -13.48
N VAL A 131 -13.48 -5.58 -12.31
CA VAL A 131 -14.09 -5.18 -11.04
C VAL A 131 -13.35 -4.03 -10.35
N ILE A 132 -12.01 -4.01 -10.44
CA ILE A 132 -11.16 -3.03 -9.78
C ILE A 132 -10.93 -1.85 -10.71
N ASP A 133 -11.06 -0.65 -10.16
CA ASP A 133 -10.87 0.60 -10.87
C ASP A 133 -9.40 0.77 -11.32
N GLU A 134 -9.20 1.31 -12.52
CA GLU A 134 -7.88 1.39 -13.15
C GLU A 134 -6.95 2.37 -12.42
N ASP A 135 -7.52 3.44 -11.85
CA ASP A 135 -6.81 4.51 -11.16
C ASP A 135 -6.39 4.14 -9.74
N VAL A 136 -6.79 2.96 -9.27
CA VAL A 136 -6.45 2.49 -7.93
C VAL A 136 -4.97 2.11 -7.85
N LEU A 137 -4.31 2.71 -6.88
CA LEU A 137 -2.88 2.57 -6.63
C LEU A 137 -2.61 2.12 -5.20
N HIS A 138 -1.60 1.26 -5.04
CA HIS A 138 -1.11 0.89 -3.72
C HIS A 138 -0.46 2.09 -3.03
N ALA A 139 -0.98 2.47 -1.86
CA ALA A 139 -0.44 3.55 -1.04
C ALA A 139 0.08 3.03 0.31
N ARG A 140 1.16 3.65 0.80
CA ARG A 140 1.76 3.34 2.12
C ARG A 140 1.27 4.26 3.23
N VAL A 141 0.81 5.46 2.88
CA VAL A 141 0.25 6.41 3.84
C VAL A 141 -1.09 5.85 4.30
N PRO A 142 -1.31 5.60 5.60
CA PRO A 142 -2.44 4.77 6.05
C PRO A 142 -3.82 5.28 5.62
N PHE A 143 -4.06 6.59 5.66
CA PHE A 143 -5.36 7.15 5.21
C PHE A 143 -5.52 7.06 3.70
N ILE A 144 -4.49 7.40 2.91
CA ILE A 144 -4.51 7.25 1.46
C ILE A 144 -4.75 5.78 1.08
N ALA A 145 -4.12 4.84 1.78
CA ALA A 145 -4.36 3.41 1.57
C ALA A 145 -5.82 3.02 1.85
N ARG A 146 -6.43 3.57 2.92
CA ARG A 146 -7.85 3.35 3.23
C ARG A 146 -8.77 3.95 2.17
N THR A 147 -8.48 5.15 1.67
CA THR A 147 -9.21 5.75 0.55
C THR A 147 -9.12 4.88 -0.71
N GLN A 148 -7.91 4.49 -1.10
CA GLN A 148 -7.67 3.61 -2.25
C GLN A 148 -8.43 2.27 -2.13
N GLN A 149 -8.52 1.71 -0.91
CA GLN A 149 -9.30 0.49 -0.65
C GLN A 149 -10.81 0.73 -0.74
N CYS A 150 -11.32 1.86 -0.24
CA CYS A 150 -12.74 2.22 -0.28
C CYS A 150 -13.25 2.38 -1.73
N PHE A 151 -12.42 2.99 -2.58
CA PHE A 151 -12.70 3.23 -4.00
C PHE A 151 -12.10 2.17 -4.93
N ALA A 152 -11.67 1.02 -4.38
CA ALA A 152 -10.99 -0.01 -5.17
C ALA A 152 -11.88 -0.62 -6.26
N VAL A 153 -13.14 -0.90 -5.92
CA VAL A 153 -14.11 -1.48 -6.86
C VAL A 153 -14.70 -0.38 -7.74
N LYS A 154 -14.91 -0.64 -9.03
CA LYS A 154 -15.54 0.32 -9.95
C LYS A 154 -16.91 0.79 -9.44
N ALA A 155 -17.28 2.02 -9.74
CA ALA A 155 -18.62 2.54 -9.43
C ALA A 155 -19.70 1.75 -10.19
N GLY A 156 -20.89 1.60 -9.61
CA GLY A 156 -22.02 0.91 -10.24
C GLY A 156 -21.97 -0.62 -10.16
N ILE A 157 -20.91 -1.22 -9.61
CA ILE A 157 -20.85 -2.67 -9.36
C ILE A 157 -21.76 -3.07 -8.19
N ASP A 158 -21.83 -2.25 -7.15
CA ASP A 158 -22.67 -2.48 -5.97
C ASP A 158 -23.24 -1.16 -5.43
N GLY A 159 -24.56 -1.03 -5.45
CA GLY A 159 -25.23 0.22 -5.05
C GLY A 159 -25.13 0.54 -3.56
N LEU A 160 -25.01 -0.48 -2.69
CA LEU A 160 -24.83 -0.26 -1.25
C LEU A 160 -23.42 0.24 -0.94
N LEU A 161 -22.42 -0.29 -1.63
CA LEU A 161 -21.04 0.20 -1.57
C LEU A 161 -20.94 1.65 -2.04
N ASP A 162 -21.65 2.02 -3.11
CA ASP A 162 -21.68 3.40 -3.59
C ASP A 162 -22.38 4.37 -2.62
N ILE A 163 -23.40 3.92 -1.89
CA ILE A 163 -23.97 4.68 -0.77
C ILE A 163 -22.93 4.84 0.36
N ALA A 164 -22.27 3.76 0.76
CA ALA A 164 -21.27 3.78 1.82
C ALA A 164 -20.06 4.69 1.49
N ARG A 165 -19.66 4.75 0.21
CA ARG A 165 -18.61 5.66 -0.29
C ARG A 165 -18.98 7.12 -0.12
N ARG A 166 -20.25 7.49 -0.36
CA ARG A 166 -20.72 8.85 -0.10
C ARG A 166 -20.60 9.20 1.38
N SER A 167 -21.05 8.31 2.26
CA SER A 167 -20.88 8.50 3.71
C SER A 167 -19.41 8.62 4.12
N PHE A 168 -18.49 7.87 3.50
CA PHE A 168 -17.06 8.02 3.72
C PHE A 168 -16.55 9.41 3.30
N CYS A 169 -16.95 9.90 2.12
CA CYS A 169 -16.61 11.24 1.65
C CYS A 169 -17.14 12.33 2.59
N ASP A 170 -18.42 12.29 2.93
CA ASP A 170 -19.08 13.27 3.79
C ASP A 170 -18.41 13.33 5.18
N THR A 171 -18.09 12.16 5.73
CA THR A 171 -17.38 12.04 7.01
C THR A 171 -15.97 12.61 6.92
N SER A 172 -15.22 12.28 5.87
CA SER A 172 -13.88 12.80 5.66
C SER A 172 -13.88 14.33 5.53
N GLU A 173 -14.83 14.87 4.77
CA GLU A 173 -15.00 16.32 4.61
C GLU A 173 -15.35 16.99 5.94
N ALA A 174 -16.30 16.44 6.72
CA ALA A 174 -16.67 16.96 8.03
C ALA A 174 -15.46 17.02 9.00
N ILE A 175 -14.60 16.01 8.99
CA ILE A 175 -13.37 15.99 9.81
C ILE A 175 -12.40 17.10 9.36
N HIS A 176 -12.22 17.29 8.06
CA HIS A 176 -11.36 18.36 7.54
C HIS A 176 -11.92 19.75 7.86
N ASN A 177 -13.23 19.94 7.74
CA ASN A 177 -13.92 21.18 8.10
C ASN A 177 -13.81 21.47 9.60
N LEU A 178 -13.92 20.45 10.45
CA LEU A 178 -13.68 20.59 11.90
C LEU A 178 -12.24 21.05 12.18
N ALA A 179 -11.24 20.48 11.49
CA ALA A 179 -9.86 20.91 11.64
C ALA A 179 -9.67 22.37 11.21
N ASN A 180 -10.29 22.80 10.10
CA ASN A 180 -10.26 24.20 9.64
C ASN A 180 -10.87 25.14 10.69
N LYS A 181 -12.06 24.81 11.19
CA LYS A 181 -12.75 25.56 12.25
C LYS A 181 -11.84 25.75 13.47
N TYR A 182 -11.15 24.70 13.92
CA TYR A 182 -10.25 24.81 15.07
C TYR A 182 -8.96 25.60 14.80
N ARG A 183 -8.46 25.63 13.55
CA ARG A 183 -7.35 26.52 13.19
C ARG A 183 -7.73 27.98 13.38
N GLU A 184 -8.95 28.35 12.98
CA GLU A 184 -9.47 29.72 13.07
C GLU A 184 -9.87 30.07 14.51
N GLU A 185 -10.76 29.29 15.12
CA GLU A 185 -11.35 29.54 16.45
C GLU A 185 -10.28 29.65 17.55
N TYR A 186 -9.25 28.78 17.50
CA TYR A 186 -8.20 28.73 18.51
C TYR A 186 -6.87 29.35 18.06
N LYS A 187 -6.84 30.00 16.88
CA LYS A 187 -5.63 30.62 16.30
C LYS A 187 -4.44 29.65 16.23
N LEU A 188 -4.70 28.42 15.76
CA LEU A 188 -3.73 27.34 15.63
C LEU A 188 -3.39 27.06 14.15
N PRO A 189 -2.68 27.97 13.45
CA PRO A 189 -2.55 27.91 12.00
C PRO A 189 -1.86 26.62 11.49
N ASN A 190 -0.94 26.04 12.26
CA ASN A 190 -0.23 24.83 11.87
C ASN A 190 -0.82 23.55 12.50
N LEU A 191 -2.06 23.57 12.99
CA LEU A 191 -2.74 22.36 13.46
C LEU A 191 -2.87 21.37 12.29
N LYS A 192 -2.28 20.19 12.50
CA LYS A 192 -2.34 19.06 11.56
C LYS A 192 -3.39 18.07 12.00
N LEU A 193 -3.88 17.31 11.04
CA LEU A 193 -4.85 16.24 11.22
C LEU A 193 -4.26 14.92 10.69
N PRO A 194 -3.29 14.30 11.39
CA PRO A 194 -2.73 13.05 10.93
C PRO A 194 -3.68 11.88 11.25
N PHE A 195 -3.47 10.77 10.56
CA PHE A 195 -4.23 9.53 10.73
C PHE A 195 -3.30 8.35 10.96
N ASN A 196 -3.69 7.41 11.83
CA ASN A 196 -3.10 6.08 11.82
C ASN A 196 -4.14 4.99 12.13
N ASN A 197 -3.82 3.75 11.76
CA ASN A 197 -4.75 2.62 11.87
C ASN A 197 -5.18 2.28 13.30
N ARG A 198 -4.42 2.68 14.33
CA ARG A 198 -4.72 2.33 15.72
C ARG A 198 -5.67 3.33 16.39
N ARG A 199 -5.47 4.64 16.16
CA ARG A 199 -6.24 5.71 16.83
C ARG A 199 -7.18 6.49 15.91
N GLY A 200 -7.12 6.26 14.60
CA GLY A 200 -7.82 7.06 13.61
C GLY A 200 -7.21 8.45 13.45
N PHE A 201 -8.05 9.44 13.15
CA PHE A 201 -7.68 10.85 13.08
C PHE A 201 -7.45 11.45 14.47
N TYR A 202 -6.50 12.38 14.55
CA TYR A 202 -6.21 13.12 15.77
C TYR A 202 -5.63 14.49 15.41
N PHE A 203 -5.65 15.42 16.35
CA PHE A 203 -5.01 16.72 16.17
C PHE A 203 -3.54 16.67 16.59
N SER A 204 -2.68 17.29 15.80
CA SER A 204 -1.27 17.50 16.10
C SER A 204 -0.94 18.98 16.00
N ILE A 205 -0.71 19.60 17.14
CA ILE A 205 -0.52 21.04 17.28
C ILE A 205 0.94 21.31 17.66
N PRO A 206 1.70 22.12 16.90
CA PRO A 206 3.03 22.54 17.32
C PRO A 206 2.97 23.32 18.62
N ARG A 207 3.85 22.99 19.58
CA ARG A 207 3.87 23.65 20.90
C ARG A 207 4.03 25.17 20.80
N LYS A 208 4.79 25.64 19.80
CA LYS A 208 5.01 27.06 19.52
C LYS A 208 3.73 27.83 19.17
N ASP A 209 2.70 27.15 18.69
CA ASP A 209 1.42 27.76 18.32
C ASP A 209 0.46 27.82 19.53
N ILE A 210 0.78 27.13 20.64
CA ILE A 210 -0.04 27.10 21.85
C ILE A 210 0.36 28.29 22.73
N GLN A 211 -0.46 29.32 22.74
CA GLN A 211 -0.31 30.47 23.63
C GLN A 211 -1.01 30.19 24.96
N GLY A 212 -0.25 29.91 26.02
CA GLY A 212 -0.80 29.63 27.34
C GLY A 212 -1.36 28.21 27.48
N LYS A 213 -2.56 28.07 28.07
CA LYS A 213 -3.21 26.77 28.26
C LYS A 213 -4.05 26.40 27.05
N LEU A 214 -3.95 25.15 26.62
CA LEU A 214 -4.80 24.60 25.56
C LEU A 214 -6.27 24.60 26.03
N PRO A 215 -7.24 24.98 25.17
CA PRO A 215 -8.66 24.98 25.52
C PRO A 215 -9.15 23.63 26.06
N SER A 216 -10.08 23.65 27.01
CA SER A 216 -10.63 22.44 27.66
C SER A 216 -11.36 21.49 26.70
N LYS A 217 -11.71 21.98 25.50
CA LYS A 217 -12.30 21.18 24.42
C LYS A 217 -11.37 20.06 23.93
N PHE A 218 -10.05 20.27 24.03
CA PHE A 218 -9.05 19.28 23.68
C PHE A 218 -8.87 18.25 24.80
N ILE A 219 -9.12 16.99 24.47
CA ILE A 219 -9.02 15.84 25.37
C ILE A 219 -7.86 14.92 24.93
N GLN A 220 -7.52 13.94 25.77
CA GLN A 220 -6.47 12.95 25.48
C GLN A 220 -5.14 13.61 25.06
N VAL A 221 -4.78 14.68 25.77
CA VAL A 221 -3.64 15.53 25.43
C VAL A 221 -2.32 14.82 25.80
N VAL A 222 -1.52 14.50 24.79
CA VAL A 222 -0.22 13.84 24.93
C VAL A 222 0.87 14.70 24.30
N LYS A 223 1.90 15.01 25.07
CA LYS A 223 3.07 15.75 24.61
C LYS A 223 4.06 14.80 23.91
N GLN A 224 4.36 15.01 22.63
CA GLN A 224 5.30 14.19 21.86
C GLN A 224 6.27 15.08 21.07
N GLY A 225 7.53 15.14 21.51
CA GLY A 225 8.52 16.04 20.94
C GLY A 225 8.02 17.50 20.94
N ASN A 226 8.14 18.18 19.80
CA ASN A 226 7.71 19.57 19.63
C ASN A 226 6.21 19.73 19.34
N ASN A 227 5.42 18.65 19.37
CA ASN A 227 3.99 18.69 19.13
C ASN A 227 3.20 18.24 20.38
N VAL A 228 1.95 18.68 20.42
CA VAL A 228 0.90 18.18 21.29
C VAL A 228 -0.09 17.41 20.44
N HIS A 229 -0.33 16.16 20.80
CA HIS A 229 -1.35 15.32 20.19
C HIS A 229 -2.59 15.30 21.08
N CYS A 230 -3.75 15.48 20.49
CA CYS A 230 -5.01 15.50 21.23
C CYS A 230 -6.17 15.10 20.33
N SER A 231 -7.34 14.91 20.94
CA SER A 231 -8.61 14.69 20.26
C SER A 231 -9.66 15.66 20.82
N THR A 232 -10.88 15.61 20.31
CA THR A 232 -12.06 16.28 20.88
C THR A 232 -13.25 15.35 20.81
N LEU A 233 -14.30 15.62 21.60
CA LEU A 233 -15.55 14.85 21.50
C LEU A 233 -16.17 14.93 20.10
N GLU A 234 -16.09 16.10 19.44
CA GLU A 234 -16.55 16.30 18.06
C GLU A 234 -15.74 15.47 17.05
N LEU A 235 -14.41 15.41 17.21
CA LEU A 235 -13.59 14.57 16.35
C LEU A 235 -13.92 13.09 16.57
N ALA A 236 -14.10 12.69 17.83
CA ALA A 236 -14.44 11.32 18.18
C ALA A 236 -15.81 10.91 17.65
N SER A 237 -16.82 11.79 17.65
CA SER A 237 -18.16 11.47 17.16
C SER A 237 -18.20 11.31 15.64
N VAL A 238 -17.44 12.11 14.90
CA VAL A 238 -17.39 12.04 13.43
C VAL A 238 -16.49 10.90 12.96
N SER A 239 -15.51 10.44 13.75
CA SER A 239 -14.56 9.39 13.34
C SER A 239 -15.07 7.94 13.50
N ILE A 240 -16.37 7.72 13.74
CA ILE A 240 -16.95 6.39 14.09
C ILE A 240 -17.29 5.51 12.87
N VAL A 241 -17.12 6.00 11.63
CA VAL A 241 -17.43 5.25 10.41
C VAL A 241 -16.23 4.48 9.86
#